data_AF-A0A523TR15-F1
#
_entry.id   AF-A0A523TR15-F1
#
_cell.length_a   1.000
_cell.length_b   1.000
_cell.length_c   1.000
_cell.angle_alpha   90.00
_cell.angle_beta   90.00
_cell.angle_gamma   90.00
#
_symmetry.space_group_name_H-M   'P 1'
#
loop_
_entity.id
_entity.type
_entity.pdbx_description
1 polymer ?
#
loop_
_entity_poly.entity_id
_entity_poly.type
_entity_poly.pdbx_seq_one_letter_code
_entity_poly.pdbx_strand_id
1 'polypeptide(L)'
;MSQSIDTRFEKECNVLHALNPGVESVIVIEASGLLVLKWTSAELDTEFTSSYVREFLSLVKMTTNHYGIGEPIGVMLEGGQGFFLVFRTNTGNSIVILIKEETTRSTLRYRLMKDFSSRVEDILVNF
;
A
#
# COMPACT_ATOMS: atom_id res chain seq x y z
N MET A 1 6.62 20.06 19.80
CA MET A 1 7.19 20.07 18.42
C MET A 1 6.50 18.97 17.64
N SER A 2 5.79 19.27 16.54
CA SER A 2 5.16 18.22 15.73
C SER A 2 6.23 17.49 14.92
N GLN A 3 6.29 16.16 15.01
CA GLN A 3 7.09 15.34 14.09
C GLN A 3 6.62 15.56 12.64
N SER A 4 7.53 15.50 11.67
CA SER A 4 7.17 15.55 10.25
C SER A 4 6.36 14.32 9.83
N ILE A 5 5.60 14.46 8.74
CA ILE A 5 4.80 13.38 8.16
C ILE A 5 5.67 12.16 7.81
N ASP A 6 6.86 12.40 7.25
CA ASP A 6 7.82 11.35 6.86
C ASP A 6 8.25 10.50 8.06
N THR A 7 8.61 11.13 9.18
CA THR A 7 9.05 10.40 10.38
C THR A 7 7.93 9.55 10.98
N ARG A 8 6.68 10.03 10.94
CA ARG A 8 5.53 9.25 11.42
C ARG A 8 5.24 8.07 10.50
N PHE A 9 5.26 8.31 9.19
CA PHE A 9 5.05 7.27 8.18
C PHE A 9 6.12 6.19 8.25
N GLU A 10 7.40 6.57 8.30
CA GLU A 10 8.53 5.66 8.45
C GLU A 10 8.41 4.81 9.72
N LYS A 11 8.02 5.41 10.85
CA LYS A 11 7.79 4.68 12.09
C LYS A 11 6.71 3.60 11.94
N GLU A 12 5.58 3.92 11.33
CA GLU A 12 4.51 2.93 11.10
C GLU A 12 4.97 1.81 10.15
N CYS A 13 5.75 2.14 9.11
CA CYS A 13 6.29 1.16 8.18
C CYS A 13 7.29 0.21 8.87
N ASN A 14 8.18 0.75 9.71
CA ASN A 14 9.12 -0.05 10.49
C ASN A 14 8.41 -0.99 11.48
N VAL A 15 7.31 -0.55 12.11
CA VAL A 15 6.48 -1.41 12.96
C VAL A 15 5.81 -2.50 12.13
N LEU A 16 5.27 -2.18 10.96
CA LEU A 16 4.68 -3.16 10.06
C LEU A 16 5.68 -4.23 9.63
N HIS A 17 6.88 -3.80 9.22
CA HIS A 17 7.97 -4.70 8.82
C HIS A 17 8.44 -5.59 9.98
N ALA A 18 8.57 -5.06 11.20
CA ALA A 18 8.91 -5.87 12.36
C ALA A 18 7.86 -6.95 12.67
N LEU A 19 6.57 -6.67 12.42
CA LEU A 19 5.47 -7.62 12.60
C LEU A 19 5.28 -8.57 11.41
N ASN A 20 5.79 -8.20 10.25
CA ASN A 20 5.79 -8.97 9.02
C ASN A 20 7.04 -8.66 8.17
N PRO A 21 8.16 -9.37 8.42
CA PRO A 21 9.45 -9.09 7.78
C PRO A 21 9.42 -9.19 6.25
N GLY A 22 8.44 -9.90 5.68
CA GLY A 22 8.29 -9.99 4.23
C GLY A 22 7.84 -8.67 3.57
N VAL A 23 7.37 -7.67 4.32
CA VAL A 23 7.01 -6.35 3.77
C VAL A 23 8.28 -5.59 3.40
N GLU A 24 8.51 -5.35 2.11
CA GLU A 24 9.74 -4.71 1.62
C GLU A 24 9.54 -3.24 1.27
N SER A 25 8.32 -2.84 0.92
CA SER A 25 8.07 -1.47 0.48
C SER A 25 6.63 -1.05 0.75
N VAL A 26 6.47 0.20 1.16
CA VAL A 26 5.18 0.86 1.31
C VAL A 26 5.21 2.18 0.57
N ILE A 27 4.23 2.40 -0.29
CA ILE A 27 4.19 3.55 -1.18
C ILE A 27 2.81 4.17 -1.15
N VAL A 28 2.74 5.48 -0.96
CA VAL A 28 1.50 6.25 -1.01
C VAL A 28 1.50 7.06 -2.29
N ILE A 29 0.47 6.88 -3.09
CA ILE A 29 0.23 7.66 -4.31
C ILE A 29 -1.10 8.41 -4.21
N GLU A 30 -1.16 9.61 -4.75
CA GLU A 30 -2.42 10.32 -4.92
C GLU A 30 -3.27 9.71 -6.02
N ALA A 31 -4.54 10.09 -6.09
CA ALA A 31 -5.43 9.76 -7.20
C ALA A 31 -4.87 10.20 -8.58
N SER A 32 -4.05 11.26 -8.59
CA SER A 32 -3.35 11.77 -9.79
C SER A 32 -2.27 10.79 -10.30
N GLY A 33 -1.79 9.89 -9.44
CA GLY A 33 -0.61 9.06 -9.66
C GLY A 33 0.70 9.69 -9.18
N LEU A 34 0.65 10.84 -8.50
CA LEU A 34 1.82 11.45 -7.89
C LEU A 34 2.26 10.65 -6.65
N LEU A 35 3.57 10.44 -6.51
CA LEU A 35 4.17 9.81 -5.33
C LEU A 35 4.15 10.80 -4.15
N VAL A 36 3.54 10.39 -3.03
CA VAL A 36 3.42 11.20 -1.80
C VAL A 36 4.44 10.76 -0.76
N LEU A 37 4.47 9.47 -0.45
CA LEU A 37 5.36 8.88 0.54
C LEU A 37 5.93 7.56 0.00
N LYS A 38 7.19 7.26 0.30
CA LYS A 38 7.85 6.00 -0.02
C LYS A 38 8.66 5.55 1.19
N TRP A 39 8.52 4.29 1.53
CA TRP A 39 9.38 3.59 2.48
C TRP A 39 9.80 2.27 1.86
N THR A 40 11.07 1.91 2.03
CA THR A 40 11.64 0.64 1.58
C THR A 40 12.47 0.06 2.70
N SER A 41 12.40 -1.26 2.92
CA SER A 41 13.40 -1.94 3.74
C SER A 41 14.77 -1.80 3.07
N ALA A 42 15.83 -1.75 3.86
CA ALA A 42 17.19 -1.36 3.45
C ALA A 42 17.83 -2.24 2.35
N GLU A 43 17.14 -3.28 1.86
CA GLU A 43 17.66 -4.29 0.94
C GLU A 43 17.19 -4.13 -0.52
N LEU A 44 16.23 -3.23 -0.82
CA LEU A 44 15.79 -3.00 -2.22
C LEU A 44 15.49 -1.54 -2.53
N ASP A 45 16.24 -0.97 -3.48
CA ASP A 45 15.76 0.16 -4.26
C ASP A 45 14.90 -0.35 -5.41
N THR A 46 13.66 -0.72 -5.10
CA THR A 46 12.68 -1.02 -6.15
C THR A 46 12.35 0.26 -6.90
N GLU A 47 12.70 0.28 -8.19
CA GLU A 47 12.20 1.25 -9.14
C GLU A 47 10.67 1.09 -9.21
N PHE A 48 9.95 2.06 -8.63
CA PHE A 48 8.49 2.03 -8.57
C PHE A 48 7.91 3.04 -9.54
N THR A 49 7.07 2.57 -10.46
CA THR A 49 6.37 3.42 -11.42
C THR A 49 4.92 3.60 -10.99
N SER A 50 4.60 4.77 -10.43
CA SER A 50 3.25 5.09 -9.94
C SER A 50 2.18 5.11 -11.05
N SER A 51 2.57 5.35 -12.31
CA SER A 51 1.65 5.33 -13.46
C SER A 51 1.01 3.96 -13.70
N TYR A 52 1.78 2.87 -13.56
CA TYR A 52 1.27 1.51 -13.77
C TYR A 52 0.22 1.14 -12.72
N VAL A 53 0.41 1.56 -11.47
CA VAL A 53 -0.57 1.30 -10.40
C VAL A 53 -1.88 2.04 -10.68
N ARG A 54 -1.80 3.31 -11.10
CA ARG A 54 -2.99 4.09 -11.45
C ARG A 54 -3.78 3.48 -12.61
N GLU A 55 -3.09 3.05 -13.67
CA GLU A 55 -3.71 2.41 -14.83
C GLU A 55 -4.35 1.07 -14.44
N PHE A 56 -3.63 0.25 -13.66
CA PHE A 56 -4.16 -1.00 -13.13
C PHE A 56 -5.43 -0.79 -12.29
N LEU A 57 -5.41 0.16 -11.35
CA LEU A 57 -6.59 0.46 -10.52
C LEU A 57 -7.77 0.98 -11.34
N SER A 58 -7.51 1.70 -12.44
CA SER A 58 -8.55 2.15 -13.36
C SER A 58 -9.24 0.96 -14.04
N LEU A 59 -8.48 -0.04 -14.48
CA LEU A 59 -9.02 -1.29 -15.02
C LEU A 59 -9.84 -2.04 -13.97
N VAL A 60 -9.31 -2.22 -12.76
CA VAL A 60 -10.03 -2.89 -11.66
C VAL A 60 -11.35 -2.17 -11.36
N LYS A 61 -11.34 -0.83 -11.31
CA LYS A 61 -12.55 -0.03 -11.12
C LYS A 61 -13.57 -0.24 -12.24
N MET A 62 -13.14 -0.25 -13.50
CA MET A 62 -14.04 -0.53 -14.62
C MET A 62 -14.67 -1.92 -14.51
N THR A 63 -13.87 -2.93 -14.17
CA THR A 63 -14.35 -4.31 -14.02
C THR A 63 -15.32 -4.46 -12.85
N THR A 64 -14.98 -3.94 -11.68
CA THR A 64 -15.83 -4.03 -10.47
C THR A 64 -17.14 -3.28 -10.66
N ASN A 65 -17.15 -2.12 -11.33
CA ASN A 65 -18.37 -1.42 -11.69
C ASN A 65 -19.21 -2.18 -12.71
N HIS A 66 -18.58 -2.78 -13.73
CA HIS A 66 -19.30 -3.59 -14.74
C HIS A 66 -20.08 -4.75 -14.09
N TYR A 67 -19.48 -5.41 -13.10
CA TYR A 67 -20.12 -6.51 -12.37
C TYR A 67 -20.97 -6.08 -11.15
N GLY A 68 -21.17 -4.78 -10.94
CA GLY A 68 -22.01 -4.27 -9.84
C GLY A 68 -21.41 -4.47 -8.43
N ILE A 69 -20.10 -4.68 -8.31
CA ILE A 69 -19.39 -4.78 -7.02
C ILE A 69 -19.19 -3.39 -6.40
N GLY A 70 -19.09 -2.36 -7.25
CA GLY A 70 -18.89 -0.96 -6.84
C GLY A 70 -17.42 -0.55 -6.79
N GLU A 71 -17.13 0.56 -6.10
CA GLU A 71 -15.78 1.13 -6.07
C GLU A 71 -14.80 0.20 -5.30
N PRO A 72 -13.64 -0.15 -5.88
CA PRO A 72 -12.69 -1.03 -5.22
C PRO A 72 -12.04 -0.33 -4.02
N ILE A 73 -12.21 -0.90 -2.82
CA ILE A 73 -11.58 -0.42 -1.58
C ILE A 73 -10.20 -1.05 -1.32
N GLY A 74 -9.90 -2.17 -1.99
CA GLY A 74 -8.59 -2.78 -1.92
C GLY A 74 -8.44 -3.92 -2.93
N VAL A 75 -7.20 -4.16 -3.32
CA VAL A 75 -6.81 -5.18 -4.32
C VAL A 75 -5.61 -5.94 -3.78
N MET A 76 -5.60 -7.25 -4.01
CA MET A 76 -4.48 -8.11 -3.69
C MET A 76 -4.13 -8.92 -4.93
N LEU A 77 -2.89 -8.77 -5.40
CA LEU A 77 -2.32 -9.58 -6.47
C LEU A 77 -1.27 -10.51 -5.86
N GLU A 78 -1.38 -11.79 -6.18
CA GLU A 78 -0.42 -12.82 -5.81
C GLU A 78 0.45 -13.11 -7.05
N GLY A 79 1.75 -12.89 -6.92
CA GLY A 79 2.75 -13.22 -7.91
C GLY A 79 3.58 -14.43 -7.47
N GLY A 80 4.38 -14.99 -8.37
CA GLY A 80 5.23 -16.14 -8.05
C GLY A 80 6.30 -15.88 -6.99
N GLN A 81 6.58 -14.61 -6.66
CA GLN A 81 7.62 -14.21 -5.71
C GLN A 81 7.08 -13.36 -4.54
N GLY A 82 5.76 -13.21 -4.41
CA GLY A 82 5.20 -12.35 -3.37
C GLY A 82 3.82 -11.78 -3.66
N PHE A 83 3.47 -10.73 -2.91
CA PHE A 83 2.17 -10.06 -2.98
C PHE A 83 2.32 -8.57 -3.27
N PHE A 84 1.37 -8.07 -4.05
CA PHE A 84 1.17 -6.65 -4.30
C PHE A 84 -0.23 -6.29 -3.78
N LEU A 85 -0.28 -5.50 -2.71
CA LEU A 85 -1.52 -5.06 -2.09
C LEU A 85 -1.72 -3.58 -2.34
N VAL A 86 -2.95 -3.18 -2.63
CA VAL A 86 -3.35 -1.78 -2.73
C VAL A 86 -4.58 -1.55 -1.87
N PHE A 87 -4.54 -0.53 -1.02
CA PHE A 87 -5.67 -0.06 -0.24
C PHE A 87 -5.99 1.37 -0.62
N ARG A 88 -7.26 1.65 -0.89
CA ARG A 88 -7.70 3.01 -1.20
C ARG A 88 -8.16 3.70 0.08
N THR A 89 -7.68 4.92 0.30
CA THR A 89 -8.11 5.78 1.41
C THR A 89 -9.39 6.52 1.05
N ASN A 90 -10.11 7.07 2.04
CA ASN A 90 -11.28 7.91 1.79
C ASN A 90 -10.92 9.23 1.11
N THR A 91 -9.69 9.72 1.30
CA THR A 91 -9.15 10.89 0.60
C THR A 91 -8.81 10.62 -0.86
N GLY A 92 -8.92 9.37 -1.34
CA GLY A 92 -8.65 8.98 -2.72
C GLY A 92 -7.19 8.61 -3.00
N ASN A 93 -6.32 8.61 -1.99
CA ASN A 93 -4.96 8.09 -2.11
C ASN A 93 -4.98 6.56 -2.21
N SER A 94 -3.91 6.00 -2.75
CA SER A 94 -3.68 4.56 -2.75
C SER A 94 -2.41 4.23 -1.96
N ILE A 95 -2.54 3.32 -1.00
CA ILE A 95 -1.45 2.79 -0.21
C ILE A 95 -1.09 1.43 -0.78
N VAL A 96 0.08 1.34 -1.38
CA VAL A 96 0.65 0.16 -2.00
C VAL A 96 1.60 -0.50 -1.01
N ILE A 97 1.48 -1.83 -0.84
CA ILE A 97 2.36 -2.62 0.02
C ILE A 97 2.92 -3.78 -0.81
N LEU A 98 4.25 -3.87 -0.87
CA LEU A 98 4.97 -4.94 -1.55
C LEU A 98 5.49 -5.94 -0.51
N ILE A 99 5.23 -7.23 -0.75
CA ILE A 99 5.62 -8.32 0.16
C ILE A 99 6.34 -9.40 -0.64
N LYS A 100 7.48 -9.93 -0.18
CA LYS A 100 8.18 -11.07 -0.81
C LYS A 100 7.94 -12.44 -0.15
N GLU A 101 8.33 -13.48 -0.90
CA GLU A 101 8.01 -14.91 -0.77
C GLU A 101 8.24 -15.57 0.60
N GLU A 102 9.05 -15.00 1.51
CA GLU A 102 9.11 -15.51 2.89
C GLU A 102 7.73 -15.53 3.57
N THR A 103 6.80 -14.70 3.06
CA THR A 103 5.39 -14.72 3.44
C THR A 103 4.57 -15.56 2.46
N THR A 104 4.22 -16.79 2.85
CA THR A 104 3.20 -17.57 2.12
C THR A 104 1.81 -16.93 2.24
N ARG A 105 0.87 -17.29 1.34
CA ARG A 105 -0.55 -16.89 1.46
C ARG A 105 -1.16 -17.24 2.82
N SER A 106 -0.72 -18.35 3.42
CA SER A 106 -1.19 -18.82 4.73
C SER A 106 -0.70 -17.94 5.89
N THR A 107 0.41 -17.23 5.70
CA THR A 107 1.00 -16.32 6.70
C THR A 107 0.72 -14.85 6.39
N LEU A 108 0.06 -14.54 5.27
CA LEU A 108 -0.35 -13.19 4.91
C LEU A 108 -1.38 -12.65 5.90
N ARG A 109 -0.96 -11.69 6.71
CA ARG A 109 -1.82 -11.01 7.69
C ARG A 109 -2.58 -9.85 7.04
N TYR A 110 -3.52 -10.15 6.13
CA TYR A 110 -4.28 -9.10 5.40
C TYR A 110 -4.94 -8.06 6.32
N ARG A 111 -5.52 -8.50 7.45
CA ARG A 111 -6.10 -7.57 8.44
C ARG A 111 -5.07 -6.60 9.00
N LEU A 112 -3.86 -7.07 9.32
CA LEU A 112 -2.77 -6.21 9.79
C LEU A 112 -2.41 -5.13 8.75
N MET A 113 -2.38 -5.50 7.46
CA MET A 113 -2.11 -4.57 6.35
C MET A 113 -3.23 -3.53 6.20
N LYS A 114 -4.48 -3.96 6.34
CA LYS A 114 -5.63 -3.06 6.30
C LYS A 114 -5.63 -2.09 7.49
N ASP A 115 -5.39 -2.58 8.71
CA ASP A 115 -5.31 -1.73 9.90
C ASP A 115 -4.15 -0.73 9.80
N PHE A 116 -3.02 -1.16 9.24
CA PHE A 116 -1.91 -0.27 8.91
C PHE A 116 -2.32 0.81 7.90
N SER A 117 -3.03 0.45 6.83
CA SER A 117 -3.46 1.42 5.82
C SER A 117 -4.36 2.53 6.42
N SER A 118 -5.21 2.20 7.39
CA SER A 118 -6.00 3.19 8.13
C SER A 118 -5.14 4.14 8.97
N ARG A 119 -4.07 3.64 9.61
CA ARG A 119 -3.14 4.50 10.36
C ARG A 119 -2.34 5.44 9.44
N VAL A 120 -1.98 4.97 8.25
CA VAL A 120 -1.34 5.81 7.23
C VAL A 120 -2.32 6.86 6.71
N GLU A 121 -3.58 6.52 6.51
CA GLU A 121 -4.63 7.50 6.16
C GLU A 121 -4.78 8.57 7.24
N ASP A 122 -4.79 8.20 8.53
CA ASP A 122 -4.82 9.16 9.64
C ASP A 122 -3.59 10.10 9.62
N ILE A 123 -2.41 9.60 9.22
CA ILE A 123 -1.22 10.44 9.05
C ILE A 123 -1.42 11.46 7.93
N LEU A 124 -2.03 11.05 6.81
CA LEU A 124 -2.28 11.91 5.64
C LEU A 124 -3.37 12.96 5.89
N VAL A 125 -4.39 12.66 6.70
CA VAL A 125 -5.51 13.58 6.99
C VAL A 125 -5.14 14.66 8.01
N ASN A 126 -4.25 14.34 8.94
CA ASN A 126 -3.91 15.22 10.07
C ASN A 126 -2.74 16.20 9.77
N PHE A 127 -2.30 16.32 8.52
CA PHE A 127 -1.23 17.22 8.06
C PHE A 127 -1.63 17.91 6.75
#